data_AF-A0A3C1UCH0-F1
#
_entry.id   AF-A0A3C1UCH0-F1
#
_cell.length_a   1.000
_cell.length_b   1.000
_cell.length_c   1.000
_cell.angle_alpha   90.00
_cell.angle_beta   90.00
_cell.angle_gamma   90.00
#
_symmetry.space_group_name_H-M   'P 1'
#
loop_
_entity.id
_entity.type
_entity.pdbx_description
1 polymer ?
#
loop_
_entity_poly.entity_id
_entity_poly.type
_entity_poly.pdbx_seq_one_letter_code
_entity_poly.pdbx_strand_id
1 'polypeptide(L)'
;MAKKALLMILDGWGIGPHDKSNAIWETPTPYWDSLIANYPNSRLKACGEDVGLPAGQMGNSEVGHLNIGGGRIVYQDLVKINKAIADGSILKNPEVVKAYTYAKETGKGLHIMGLTSTGGVH
;
A
#
# COMPACT_ATOMS: atom_id res chain seq x y z
N MET A 1 30.73 5.97 23.57
CA MET A 1 29.56 6.62 22.92
C MET A 1 28.76 5.56 22.20
N ALA A 2 27.43 5.57 22.33
CA ALA A 2 26.56 4.68 21.55
C ALA A 2 26.61 5.06 20.06
N LYS A 3 26.75 4.08 19.17
CA LYS A 3 26.62 4.28 17.73
C LYS A 3 25.14 4.55 17.43
N LYS A 4 24.84 5.69 16.80
CA LYS A 4 23.48 6.07 16.41
C LYS A 4 23.21 5.61 14.99
N ALA A 5 21.97 5.20 14.73
CA ALA A 5 21.45 4.96 13.40
C ALA A 5 20.35 5.99 13.09
N LEU A 6 20.26 6.41 11.83
CA LEU A 6 19.24 7.34 11.33
C LEU A 6 18.56 6.71 10.11
N LEU A 7 17.24 6.65 10.13
CA LEU A 7 16.43 6.44 8.94
C LEU A 7 15.91 7.80 8.46
N MET A 8 16.23 8.18 7.23
CA MET A 8 15.75 9.41 6.60
C MET A 8 14.82 9.05 5.45
N ILE A 9 13.59 9.56 5.48
CA ILE A 9 12.58 9.35 4.45
C ILE A 9 12.42 10.66 3.67
N LEU A 10 12.81 10.64 2.40
CA LEU A 10 12.56 11.73 1.47
C LEU A 10 11.19 11.50 0.83
N ASP A 11 10.13 12.08 1.41
CA ASP A 11 8.76 11.83 0.95
C ASP A 11 8.56 12.35 -0.49
N GLY A 12 7.94 11.53 -1.34
CA GLY A 12 7.79 11.80 -2.78
C GLY A 12 9.08 11.69 -3.62
N TRP A 13 10.20 11.22 -3.08
CA TRP A 13 11.47 11.10 -3.81
C TRP A 13 11.63 9.74 -4.52
N GLY A 14 11.24 9.68 -5.79
CA GLY A 14 11.30 8.46 -6.61
C GLY A 14 12.43 8.44 -7.64
N ILE A 15 12.71 7.25 -8.19
CA ILE A 15 13.58 7.09 -9.38
C ILE A 15 12.69 7.14 -10.62
N GLY A 16 12.60 8.33 -11.21
CA GLY A 16 11.76 8.63 -12.38
C GLY A 16 12.51 8.62 -13.72
N PRO A 17 11.81 8.96 -14.83
CA PRO A 17 12.41 9.10 -16.15
C PRO A 17 13.42 10.27 -16.21
N HIS A 18 14.36 10.23 -17.13
CA HIS A 18 15.38 11.28 -17.31
C HIS A 18 14.90 12.30 -18.35
N ASP A 19 13.81 12.98 -18.04
CA ASP A 19 13.22 14.01 -18.88
C ASP A 19 12.67 15.19 -18.05
N LYS A 20 12.16 16.20 -18.75
CA LYS A 20 11.68 17.46 -18.17
C LYS A 20 10.50 17.31 -17.19
N SER A 21 9.82 16.16 -17.16
CA SER A 21 8.76 15.89 -16.20
C SER A 21 9.31 15.51 -14.82
N ASN A 22 10.58 15.10 -14.72
CA ASN A 22 11.22 14.68 -13.50
C ASN A 22 12.00 15.83 -12.85
N ALA A 23 11.37 16.49 -11.88
CA ALA A 23 11.98 17.59 -11.15
C ALA A 23 13.27 17.20 -10.38
N ILE A 24 13.40 15.94 -9.94
CA ILE A 24 14.60 15.44 -9.25
C ILE A 24 15.77 15.34 -10.24
N TRP A 25 15.50 14.94 -11.48
CA TRP A 25 16.52 14.85 -12.53
C TRP A 25 16.94 16.22 -13.07
N GLU A 26 15.99 17.11 -13.28
CA GLU A 26 16.23 18.45 -13.86
C GLU A 26 16.88 19.43 -12.87
N THR A 27 16.91 19.11 -11.58
CA THR A 27 17.50 19.96 -10.54
C THR A 27 18.85 19.41 -10.11
N PRO A 28 19.91 20.23 -10.00
CA PRO A 28 21.18 19.76 -9.45
C PRO A 28 21.02 19.24 -8.01
N THR A 29 21.37 17.98 -7.77
CA THR A 29 21.31 17.33 -6.45
C THR A 29 22.68 16.89 -5.95
N PRO A 30 23.70 17.77 -5.89
CA PRO A 30 25.11 17.39 -5.77
C PRO A 30 25.42 16.55 -4.53
N TYR A 31 24.74 16.80 -3.41
CA TYR A 31 24.91 15.99 -2.21
C TYR A 31 24.30 14.59 -2.36
N TRP A 32 23.07 14.49 -2.88
CA TRP A 32 22.43 13.20 -3.17
C TRP A 32 23.25 12.38 -4.18
N ASP A 33 23.74 13.03 -5.23
CA ASP A 33 24.58 12.41 -6.26
C ASP A 33 25.88 11.86 -5.65
N SER A 34 26.49 12.62 -4.73
CA SER A 34 27.66 12.17 -3.99
C SER A 34 27.37 10.96 -3.09
N LEU A 35 26.17 10.86 -2.51
CA LEU A 35 25.80 9.70 -1.68
C LEU A 35 25.66 8.45 -2.53
N ILE A 36 24.99 8.55 -3.69
CA ILE A 36 24.80 7.43 -4.62
C ILE A 36 26.14 6.97 -5.22
N ALA A 37 27.08 7.89 -5.50
CA ALA A 37 28.38 7.54 -6.06
C ALA A 37 29.33 6.87 -5.04
N ASN A 38 29.27 7.28 -3.76
CA ASN A 38 30.28 6.90 -2.77
C ASN A 38 29.84 5.84 -1.76
N TYR A 39 28.54 5.53 -1.65
CA TYR A 39 28.01 4.58 -0.68
C TYR A 39 27.15 3.49 -1.34
N PRO A 40 27.09 2.28 -0.74
CA PRO A 40 26.21 1.22 -1.21
C PRO A 40 24.76 1.68 -1.26
N ASN A 41 24.11 1.47 -2.40
CA ASN A 41 22.71 1.83 -2.63
C ASN A 41 21.99 0.73 -3.40
N SER A 42 20.67 0.74 -3.31
CA SER A 42 19.77 -0.19 -4.00
C SER A 42 18.44 0.50 -4.28
N ARG A 43 17.52 -0.22 -4.91
CA ARG A 43 16.17 0.25 -5.26
C ARG A 43 15.14 -0.67 -4.61
N LEU A 44 14.05 -0.06 -4.13
CA LEU A 44 12.91 -0.77 -3.58
C LEU A 44 11.68 -0.45 -4.42
N LYS A 45 10.78 -1.42 -4.52
CA LYS A 45 9.44 -1.16 -5.03
C LYS A 45 8.59 -0.56 -3.92
N ALA A 46 7.84 0.49 -4.25
CA ALA A 46 7.07 1.27 -3.28
C ALA A 46 5.61 1.48 -3.71
N CYS A 47 5.09 0.60 -4.58
CA CYS A 47 3.74 0.67 -5.14
C CYS A 47 3.17 -0.72 -5.40
N GLY A 48 1.87 -0.79 -5.68
CA GLY A 48 1.16 -2.02 -5.99
C GLY A 48 1.26 -3.10 -4.90
N GLU A 49 1.27 -4.36 -5.34
CA GLU A 49 1.20 -5.51 -4.44
C GLU A 49 2.41 -5.61 -3.51
N ASP A 50 3.57 -5.08 -3.94
CA ASP A 50 4.80 -5.06 -3.15
C ASP A 50 4.68 -4.23 -1.86
N VAL A 51 3.66 -3.35 -1.75
CA VAL A 51 3.34 -2.59 -0.54
C VAL A 51 1.91 -2.81 -0.04
N GLY A 52 1.23 -3.85 -0.54
CA GLY A 52 -0.12 -4.19 -0.09
C GLY A 52 -1.23 -3.35 -0.71
N LEU A 53 -0.96 -2.76 -1.89
CA LEU A 53 -1.92 -2.07 -2.75
C LEU A 53 -2.32 -2.94 -3.96
N PRO A 54 -3.45 -2.64 -4.64
CA PRO A 54 -3.80 -3.28 -5.91
C PRO A 54 -2.71 -3.11 -6.97
N ALA A 55 -2.56 -4.10 -7.86
CA ALA A 55 -1.61 -4.03 -8.96
C ALA A 55 -1.76 -2.73 -9.77
N GLY A 56 -0.63 -2.04 -10.01
CA GLY A 56 -0.60 -0.77 -10.75
C GLY A 56 -0.97 0.48 -9.93
N GLN A 57 -1.46 0.33 -8.69
CA GLN A 57 -1.76 1.49 -7.84
C GLN A 57 -0.48 2.11 -7.29
N MET A 58 -0.37 3.45 -7.41
CA MET A 58 0.74 4.20 -6.85
C MET A 58 0.77 4.09 -5.32
N GLY A 59 1.97 4.12 -4.75
CA GLY A 59 2.16 4.26 -3.31
C GLY A 59 1.74 5.63 -2.80
N ASN A 60 1.64 5.75 -1.47
CA ASN A 60 1.40 7.01 -0.79
C ASN A 60 2.12 7.00 0.57
N SER A 61 2.15 8.16 1.25
CA SER A 61 2.87 8.30 2.52
C SER A 61 2.37 7.35 3.60
N GLU A 62 1.06 7.15 3.76
CA GLU A 62 0.50 6.27 4.79
C GLU A 62 0.93 4.82 4.57
N VAL A 63 0.70 4.28 3.38
CA VAL A 63 1.08 2.93 3.00
C VAL A 63 2.59 2.74 3.14
N GLY A 64 3.39 3.71 2.67
CA GLY A 64 4.85 3.67 2.75
C GLY A 64 5.35 3.59 4.19
N HIS A 65 4.90 4.49 5.06
CA HIS A 65 5.32 4.52 6.46
C HIS A 65 4.87 3.28 7.23
N LEU A 66 3.66 2.75 6.95
CA LEU A 66 3.18 1.50 7.55
C LEU A 66 4.03 0.30 7.16
N ASN A 67 4.42 0.18 5.89
CA ASN A 67 5.28 -0.92 5.43
C ASN A 67 6.70 -0.81 6.01
N ILE A 68 7.30 0.39 6.02
CA ILE A 68 8.62 0.65 6.59
C ILE A 68 8.64 0.33 8.09
N GLY A 69 7.69 0.88 8.85
CA GLY A 69 7.58 0.64 10.30
C GLY A 69 7.17 -0.79 10.66
N GLY A 70 6.38 -1.43 9.79
CA GLY A 70 5.90 -2.79 9.99
C GLY A 70 6.89 -3.88 9.62
N GLY A 71 7.90 -3.58 8.80
CA GLY A 71 8.90 -4.56 8.34
C GLY A 71 8.30 -5.72 7.53
N ARG A 72 7.12 -5.52 6.93
CA ARG A 72 6.36 -6.51 6.15
C ARG A 72 5.37 -5.81 5.22
N ILE A 73 4.85 -6.56 4.25
CA ILE A 73 3.73 -6.10 3.41
C ILE A 73 2.50 -5.87 4.27
N VAL A 74 2.07 -4.62 4.39
CA VAL A 74 0.83 -4.22 5.08
C VAL A 74 -0.30 -4.10 4.06
N TYR A 75 -1.09 -5.16 3.92
CA TYR A 75 -2.25 -5.18 3.03
C TYR A 75 -3.29 -4.16 3.49
N GLN A 76 -3.64 -3.24 2.58
CA GLN A 76 -4.78 -2.36 2.76
C GLN A 76 -6.08 -3.14 2.72
N ASP A 77 -7.11 -2.66 3.40
CA ASP A 77 -8.37 -3.40 3.55
C ASP A 77 -9.02 -3.72 2.21
N LEU A 78 -8.95 -2.82 1.21
CA LEU A 78 -9.42 -3.09 -0.14
C LEU A 78 -8.74 -4.35 -0.75
N VAL A 79 -7.42 -4.45 -0.65
CA VAL A 79 -6.67 -5.59 -1.19
C VAL A 79 -6.95 -6.85 -0.41
N LYS A 80 -7.04 -6.73 0.92
CA LYS A 80 -7.37 -7.84 1.81
C LYS A 80 -8.75 -8.42 1.49
N ILE A 81 -9.75 -7.56 1.29
CA ILE A 81 -11.11 -7.96 0.89
C ILE A 81 -11.11 -8.57 -0.51
N ASN A 82 -10.45 -7.93 -1.49
CA ASN A 82 -10.36 -8.47 -2.86
C ASN A 82 -9.69 -9.84 -2.90
N LYS A 83 -8.62 -10.03 -2.12
CA LYS A 83 -7.94 -11.33 -2.00
C LYS A 83 -8.85 -12.38 -1.38
N ALA A 84 -9.57 -12.02 -0.31
CA ALA A 84 -10.51 -12.91 0.35
C ALA A 84 -11.70 -13.31 -0.55
N ILE A 85 -12.12 -12.41 -1.45
CA ILE A 85 -13.12 -12.72 -2.48
C ILE A 85 -12.52 -13.66 -3.54
N ALA A 86 -11.31 -13.36 -4.03
CA ALA A 86 -10.65 -14.13 -5.08
C ALA A 86 -10.32 -15.57 -4.65
N ASP A 87 -9.89 -15.78 -3.40
CA ASP A 87 -9.57 -17.10 -2.85
C ASP A 87 -10.76 -17.79 -2.16
N GLY A 88 -11.92 -17.14 -2.12
CA GLY A 88 -13.15 -17.63 -1.49
C GLY A 88 -13.12 -17.68 0.04
N SER A 89 -12.07 -17.21 0.70
CA SER A 89 -11.98 -17.18 2.16
C SER A 89 -12.99 -16.22 2.80
N ILE A 90 -13.51 -15.24 2.04
CA ILE A 90 -14.59 -14.34 2.49
C ILE A 90 -15.83 -15.12 2.94
N LEU A 91 -16.11 -16.28 2.33
CA LEU A 91 -17.25 -17.14 2.66
C LEU A 91 -17.08 -17.85 4.01
N LYS A 92 -15.85 -17.92 4.52
CA LYS A 92 -15.53 -18.52 5.83
C LYS A 92 -15.39 -17.46 6.92
N ASN A 93 -15.55 -16.17 6.60
CA ASN A 93 -15.47 -15.10 7.58
C ASN A 93 -16.62 -15.26 8.60
N PRO A 94 -16.34 -15.32 9.91
CA PRO A 94 -17.35 -15.64 10.92
C PRO A 94 -18.48 -14.61 10.97
N GLU A 95 -18.19 -13.32 10.73
CA GLU A 95 -19.20 -12.27 10.75
C GLU A 95 -20.08 -12.29 9.49
N VAL A 96 -19.49 -12.59 8.32
CA VAL A 96 -20.24 -12.80 7.08
C VAL A 96 -21.19 -13.99 7.25
N VAL A 97 -20.69 -15.13 7.73
CA VAL A 97 -21.51 -16.32 7.98
C VAL A 97 -22.64 -16.01 8.96
N LYS A 98 -22.35 -15.32 10.06
CA LYS A 98 -23.32 -14.96 11.08
C LYS A 98 -24.45 -14.07 10.54
N ALA A 99 -24.13 -13.07 9.72
CA ALA A 99 -25.13 -12.18 9.12
C ALA A 99 -26.11 -12.93 8.21
N TYR A 100 -25.60 -13.81 7.34
CA TYR A 100 -26.43 -14.63 6.45
C TYR A 100 -27.26 -15.66 7.22
N THR A 101 -26.66 -16.33 8.22
CA THR A 101 -27.36 -17.30 9.08
C THR A 101 -28.51 -16.64 9.82
N TYR A 102 -28.29 -15.45 10.40
CA TYR A 102 -29.34 -14.70 11.09
C TYR A 102 -30.55 -14.40 10.19
N ALA A 103 -30.31 -13.87 8.99
CA ALA A 103 -31.38 -13.56 8.03
C ALA A 103 -32.17 -14.81 7.65
N LYS A 104 -31.47 -15.93 7.41
CA LYS A 104 -32.06 -17.22 7.06
C LYS A 104 -32.91 -17.80 8.20
N GLU A 105 -32.39 -17.84 9.42
CA GLU A 105 -33.07 -18.45 10.57
C GLU A 105 -34.27 -17.65 11.06
N THR A 106 -34.21 -16.31 10.93
CA THR A 106 -35.29 -15.42 11.40
C THR A 106 -36.30 -15.04 10.31
N GLY A 107 -36.06 -15.46 9.06
CA GLY A 107 -36.90 -15.09 7.91
C GLY A 107 -36.90 -13.59 7.61
N LYS A 108 -35.83 -12.87 7.96
CA LYS A 108 -35.70 -11.42 7.74
C LYS A 108 -34.92 -11.13 6.46
N GLY A 109 -35.14 -9.94 5.90
CA GLY A 109 -34.37 -9.45 4.75
C GLY A 109 -32.94 -9.09 5.13
N LEU A 110 -31.99 -9.35 4.22
CA LEU A 110 -30.61 -8.86 4.31
C LEU A 110 -30.50 -7.56 3.52
N HIS A 111 -30.04 -6.49 4.17
CA HIS A 111 -29.81 -5.19 3.53
C HIS A 111 -28.30 -4.96 3.39
N ILE A 112 -27.87 -4.66 2.16
CA ILE A 112 -26.48 -4.30 1.86
C ILE A 112 -26.49 -2.85 1.40
N MET A 113 -25.62 -2.04 1.99
CA MET A 113 -25.46 -0.63 1.64
C MET A 113 -23.99 -0.30 1.46
N GLY A 114 -23.69 0.58 0.52
CA GLY A 114 -22.32 1.00 0.24
C GLY A 114 -22.26 1.93 -0.96
N LEU A 115 -21.13 2.61 -1.13
CA LEU A 115 -20.88 3.44 -2.30
C LEU A 115 -20.75 2.55 -3.54
N THR A 116 -21.66 2.69 -4.50
CA THR A 116 -21.65 1.85 -5.71
C THR A 116 -20.85 2.55 -6.81
N SER A 117 -19.53 2.33 -6.81
CA SER A 117 -18.61 2.85 -7.84
C SER A 117 -17.35 1.97 -7.95
N THR A 118 -16.55 2.17 -8.99
CA THR A 118 -15.24 1.50 -9.15
C THR A 118 -14.08 2.33 -8.60
N GLY A 119 -14.35 3.34 -7.74
CA GLY A 119 -13.32 4.26 -7.26
C GLY A 119 -12.30 3.63 -6.31
N GLY A 120 -12.69 2.61 -5.53
CA GLY A 120 -11.78 1.90 -4.62
C GLY A 120 -11.23 2.75 -3.45
N VAL A 121 -11.91 3.85 -3.12
CA VAL A 121 -11.51 4.77 -2.03
C VAL A 121 -12.28 4.52 -0.74
N HIS A 122 -13.55 4.14 -0.85
CA HIS A 122 -14.49 3.95 0.26
C HIS A 122 -15.03 2.52 0.28
#